data_AF-A0A918M8A8-F1
#
_entry.id   AF-A0A918M8A8-F1
#
_cell.length_a   1.000
_cell.length_b   1.000
_cell.length_c   1.000
_cell.angle_alpha   90.00
_cell.angle_beta   90.00
_cell.angle_gamma   90.00
#
_symmetry.space_group_name_H-M   'P 1'
#
loop_
_entity.id
_entity.type
_entity.pdbx_description
1 polymer ?
#
loop_
_entity_poly.entity_id
_entity_poly.type
_entity_poly.pdbx_seq_one_letter_code
_entity_poly.pdbx_strand_id
1 'polypeptide(L)'
;MTQIDLPAFEREWLRFASWLCSNSPADHAMLRRPAERERLIELESRLGFDLHPELKALLQQHDGAAEPVAAPGSRRRLPAGAFLPLGHRLSSVDDIVMMYDVLVDVGKDNIDADLW
;
A
#
# COMPACT_ATOMS: atom_id res chain seq x y z
N MET A 1 -6.43 -16.54 16.45
CA MET A 1 -7.12 -15.52 15.63
C MET A 1 -6.88 -14.18 16.31
N THR A 2 -6.08 -13.31 15.69
CA THR A 2 -5.87 -11.95 16.17
C THR A 2 -7.23 -11.27 16.25
N GLN A 3 -7.59 -10.73 17.41
CA GLN A 3 -8.82 -9.97 17.56
C GLN A 3 -8.66 -8.71 16.69
N ILE A 4 -9.48 -8.60 15.64
CA ILE A 4 -9.51 -7.44 14.77
C ILE A 4 -10.12 -6.29 15.58
N ASP A 5 -9.35 -5.24 15.84
CA ASP A 5 -9.81 -4.03 16.52
C ASP A 5 -9.74 -2.86 15.53
N LEU A 6 -10.71 -2.84 14.62
CA LEU A 6 -10.80 -1.84 13.56
C LEU A 6 -10.86 -0.40 14.13
N PRO A 7 -11.62 -0.11 15.20
CA PRO A 7 -11.60 1.22 15.82
C PRO A 7 -10.22 1.61 16.37
N ALA A 8 -9.47 0.65 16.95
CA ALA A 8 -8.09 0.92 17.34
C ALA A 8 -7.23 1.23 16.12
N PHE A 9 -7.26 0.39 15.09
CA PHE A 9 -6.51 0.62 13.86
C PHE A 9 -6.76 2.01 13.26
N GLU A 10 -8.03 2.39 13.06
CA GLU A 10 -8.40 3.69 12.49
C GLU A 10 -7.88 4.87 13.32
N ARG A 11 -7.94 4.77 14.66
CA ARG A 11 -7.41 5.79 15.56
C ARG A 11 -5.89 5.91 15.44
N GLU A 12 -5.18 4.78 15.40
CA GLU A 12 -3.72 4.78 15.29
C GLU A 12 -3.28 5.34 13.94
N TRP A 13 -3.96 4.97 12.85
CA TRP A 13 -3.70 5.51 11.52
C TRP A 13 -3.97 7.02 11.46
N LEU A 14 -5.10 7.49 12.00
CA LEU A 14 -5.41 8.92 12.02
C LEU A 14 -4.37 9.72 12.81
N ARG A 15 -3.86 9.17 13.92
CA ARG A 15 -2.77 9.78 14.68
C ARG A 15 -1.50 9.87 13.85
N PHE A 16 -1.16 8.80 13.13
CA PHE A 16 -0.01 8.78 12.22
C PHE A 16 -0.15 9.81 11.09
N ALA A 17 -1.28 9.84 10.38
CA ALA A 17 -1.52 10.77 9.30
C ALA A 17 -1.48 12.24 9.78
N SER A 18 -2.04 12.52 10.95
CA SER A 18 -1.98 13.85 11.59
C SER A 18 -0.55 14.26 11.95
N TRP A 19 0.24 13.32 12.47
CA TRP A 19 1.65 13.54 12.73
C TRP A 19 2.41 13.83 11.43
N LEU A 20 2.13 13.07 10.37
CA LEU A 20 2.76 13.26 9.06
C LEU A 20 2.41 14.64 8.48
N CYS A 21 1.15 15.07 8.58
CA CYS A 21 0.70 16.40 8.15
C CYS A 21 1.48 17.53 8.85
N SER A 22 1.74 17.38 10.15
CA SER A 22 2.42 18.41 10.96
C SER A 22 3.94 18.40 10.81
N ASN A 23 4.54 17.22 10.69
CA ASN A 23 6.00 17.04 10.79
C ASN A 23 6.67 16.77 9.44
N SER A 24 5.95 16.20 8.48
CA SER A 24 6.41 16.04 7.10
C SER A 24 5.28 16.29 6.08
N PRO A 25 4.88 17.56 5.90
CA PRO A 25 3.80 17.93 4.99
C PRO A 25 4.02 17.42 3.56
N ALA A 26 5.28 17.35 3.12
CA ALA A 26 5.65 16.83 1.81
C ALA A 26 5.35 15.33 1.66
N ASP A 27 5.54 14.54 2.71
CA ASP A 27 5.20 13.10 2.69
C ASP A 27 3.69 12.89 2.82
N HIS A 28 3.03 13.69 3.65
CA HIS A 28 1.57 13.67 3.76
C HIS A 28 0.89 14.01 2.42
N ALA A 29 1.43 14.98 1.68
CA ALA A 29 0.92 15.35 0.35
C ALA A 29 1.05 14.23 -0.70
N MET A 30 1.89 13.21 -0.45
CA MET A 30 2.03 12.06 -1.33
C MET A 30 1.03 10.95 -1.04
N LEU A 31 0.31 10.99 0.10
CA LEU A 31 -0.78 10.05 0.36
C LEU A 31 -1.87 10.24 -0.70
N ARG A 32 -2.25 9.16 -1.38
CA ARG A 32 -3.31 9.18 -2.38
C ARG A 32 -4.67 9.33 -1.71
N ARG A 33 -5.66 9.69 -2.52
CA ARG A 33 -7.06 9.69 -2.09
C ARG A 33 -7.51 8.26 -1.74
N PRO A 34 -8.61 8.11 -0.98
CA PRO A 34 -9.28 6.83 -0.77
C PRO A 34 -9.42 6.00 -2.06
N ALA A 35 -9.21 4.70 -1.95
CA ALA A 35 -9.58 3.76 -2.99
C ALA A 35 -11.11 3.70 -3.12
N GLU A 36 -11.59 3.64 -4.36
CA GLU A 36 -13.02 3.43 -4.65
C GLU A 36 -13.46 2.04 -4.19
N ARG A 37 -14.70 1.92 -3.72
CA ARG A 37 -15.21 0.66 -3.18
C ARG A 37 -15.21 -0.44 -4.23
N GLU A 38 -15.56 -0.08 -5.45
CA GLU A 38 -15.61 -0.94 -6.63
C GLU A 38 -14.23 -1.54 -6.91
N ARG A 39 -13.17 -0.72 -6.81
CA ARG A 39 -11.78 -1.16 -6.99
C ARG A 39 -11.32 -2.16 -5.95
N LEU A 40 -11.80 -2.04 -4.71
CA LEU A 40 -11.50 -3.00 -3.64
C LEU A 40 -12.21 -4.34 -3.87
N ILE A 41 -13.44 -4.32 -4.39
CA ILE A 41 -14.18 -5.54 -4.77
C ILE A 41 -13.47 -6.23 -5.94
N GLU A 42 -13.04 -5.46 -6.95
CA GLU A 42 -12.24 -5.98 -8.07
C GLU A 42 -10.93 -6.61 -7.60
N LEU A 43 -10.24 -5.96 -6.65
CA LEU A 43 -9.01 -6.48 -6.04
C LEU A 43 -9.27 -7.82 -5.34
N GLU A 44 -10.29 -7.93 -4.49
CA GLU A 44 -10.65 -9.19 -3.80
C GLU A 44 -10.99 -10.30 -4.80
N SER A 45 -11.76 -9.96 -5.84
CA SER A 45 -12.09 -10.91 -6.91
C SER A 45 -10.84 -11.36 -7.68
N ARG A 46 -9.83 -10.50 -7.85
CA ARG A 46 -8.59 -10.83 -8.55
C ARG A 46 -7.67 -11.70 -7.69
N LEU A 47 -7.58 -11.41 -6.39
CA LEU A 47 -6.78 -12.18 -5.43
C LEU A 47 -7.39 -13.57 -5.14
N GLY A 48 -8.71 -13.70 -5.27
CA GLY A 48 -9.46 -14.92 -4.97
C GLY A 48 -9.77 -15.09 -3.48
N PHE A 49 -9.62 -14.03 -2.67
CA PHE A 49 -9.94 -14.02 -1.24
C PHE A 49 -10.23 -12.60 -0.75
N ASP A 50 -10.95 -12.51 0.37
CA ASP A 50 -11.27 -11.23 1.02
C ASP A 50 -10.03 -10.60 1.66
N LEU A 51 -9.86 -9.29 1.50
CA LEU A 51 -8.82 -8.52 2.17
C LEU A 51 -9.06 -8.50 3.67
N HIS A 52 -7.96 -8.46 4.44
CA HIS A 52 -8.03 -8.23 5.87
C HIS A 52 -8.76 -6.89 6.16
N PRO A 53 -9.69 -6.82 7.13
CA PRO A 53 -10.50 -5.61 7.35
C PRO A 53 -9.67 -4.34 7.61
N GLU A 54 -8.54 -4.44 8.31
CA GLU A 54 -7.64 -3.31 8.56
C GLU A 54 -6.94 -2.83 7.28
N LEU A 55 -6.58 -3.74 6.36
CA LEU A 55 -6.03 -3.36 5.05
C LEU A 55 -7.10 -2.67 4.20
N LYS A 56 -8.34 -3.16 4.23
CA LYS A 56 -9.46 -2.53 3.53
C LYS A 56 -9.71 -1.12 4.07
N ALA A 57 -9.72 -0.94 5.39
CA ALA A 57 -9.87 0.37 6.01
C ALA A 57 -8.70 1.32 5.66
N LEU A 58 -7.47 0.81 5.60
CA LEU A 58 -6.31 1.59 5.18
C LEU A 58 -6.46 2.12 3.75
N LEU A 59 -6.82 1.25 2.81
CA LEU A 59 -7.02 1.62 1.40
C LEU A 59 -8.21 2.58 1.22
N GLN A 60 -9.26 2.43 2.02
CA GLN A 60 -10.40 3.36 2.06
C GLN A 60 -10.04 4.73 2.64
N GLN A 61 -8.91 4.88 3.32
CA GLN A 61 -8.40 6.18 3.76
C GLN A 61 -7.39 6.74 2.75
N HIS A 62 -6.46 5.90 2.28
CA HIS A 62 -5.45 6.26 1.28
C HIS A 62 -5.10 5.07 0.41
N ASP A 63 -5.26 5.21 -0.91
CA ASP A 63 -4.85 4.22 -1.91
C ASP A 63 -3.33 4.24 -2.15
N GLY A 64 -2.55 4.04 -1.10
CA GLY A 64 -1.09 4.10 -1.15
C GLY A 64 -0.50 5.51 -1.16
N ALA A 65 0.80 5.57 -1.46
CA ALA A 65 1.55 6.81 -1.61
C ALA A 65 2.08 6.95 -3.03
N ALA A 66 1.88 8.11 -3.65
CA ALA A 66 2.36 8.36 -4.99
C ALA A 66 3.90 8.35 -5.07
N GLU A 67 4.41 7.96 -6.22
CA GLU A 67 5.83 8.10 -6.55
C GLU A 67 6.07 9.51 -7.12
N PRO A 68 7.01 10.31 -6.56
CA PRO A 68 7.33 11.59 -7.15
C PRO A 68 7.96 11.41 -8.52
N VAL A 69 7.51 12.19 -9.50
CA VAL A 69 8.25 12.37 -10.73
C VAL A 69 9.57 13.04 -10.36
N ALA A 70 10.66 12.28 -10.35
CA ALA A 70 11.96 12.80 -9.97
C ALA A 70 12.39 13.88 -10.98
N ALA A 71 12.54 15.13 -10.52
CA ALA A 71 13.23 16.12 -11.32
C ALA A 71 14.69 15.70 -11.50
N PRO A 72 15.25 15.77 -12.73
CA PRO A 72 16.66 15.45 -12.96
C PRO A 72 17.55 16.24 -12.00
N GLY A 73 18.39 15.54 -11.22
CA GLY A 73 19.37 16.17 -10.32
C GLY A 73 18.93 16.39 -8.86
N SER A 74 17.74 15.90 -8.45
CA SER A 74 17.34 15.90 -7.04
C SER A 74 18.27 15.04 -6.18
N ARG A 75 18.91 15.64 -5.16
CA ARG A 75 19.83 14.96 -4.21
C ARG A 75 19.15 14.48 -2.92
N ARG A 76 17.81 14.41 -2.87
CA ARG A 76 17.12 13.94 -1.65
C ARG A 76 17.44 12.46 -1.46
N ARG A 77 17.96 12.06 -0.29
CA ARG A 77 18.31 10.64 0.00
C ARG A 77 17.10 9.71 -0.10
N LEU A 78 15.90 10.21 0.23
CA LEU A 78 14.64 9.53 0.00
C LEU A 78 13.62 10.50 -0.64
N PRO A 79 12.92 10.07 -1.71
CA PRO A 79 11.84 10.84 -2.32
C PRO A 79 10.65 11.01 -1.36
N ALA A 80 9.83 12.06 -1.57
CA ALA A 80 8.60 12.21 -0.79
C ALA A 80 7.68 10.99 -0.96
N GLY A 81 6.95 10.64 0.10
CA GLY A 81 6.06 9.47 0.13
C GLY A 81 6.75 8.15 0.50
N ALA A 82 8.08 8.15 0.63
CA ALA A 82 8.88 7.03 1.12
C ALA A 82 9.09 7.13 2.64
N PHE A 83 8.00 7.25 3.39
CA PHE A 83 8.00 7.56 4.83
C PHE A 83 7.98 6.32 5.74
N LEU A 84 7.82 5.12 5.17
CA LEU A 84 7.92 3.88 5.94
C LEU A 84 9.40 3.53 6.22
N PRO A 85 9.69 2.66 7.20
CA PRO A 85 11.05 2.23 7.49
C PRO A 85 11.80 1.82 6.21
N LEU A 86 13.11 2.13 6.16
CA LEU A 86 13.98 1.83 5.01
C LEU A 86 13.58 2.54 3.69
N GLY A 87 12.70 3.53 3.73
CA GLY A 87 12.28 4.26 2.52
C GLY A 87 11.22 3.52 1.72
N HIS A 88 10.49 2.60 2.35
CA HIS A 88 9.35 1.97 1.72
C HIS A 88 8.17 2.94 1.58
N ARG A 89 7.25 2.58 0.69
CA ARG A 89 6.01 3.31 0.40
C ARG A 89 4.82 2.46 0.79
N LEU A 90 3.70 3.14 1.05
CA LEU A 90 2.43 2.45 1.15
C LEU A 90 1.97 2.05 -0.26
N SER A 91 1.72 0.75 -0.46
CA SER A 91 1.22 0.21 -1.73
C SER A 91 -0.21 0.66 -1.99
N SER A 92 -0.50 1.01 -3.25
CA SER A 92 -1.86 1.15 -3.76
C SER A 92 -2.48 -0.18 -4.16
N VAL A 93 -3.77 -0.17 -4.48
CA VAL A 93 -4.46 -1.28 -5.13
C VAL A 93 -3.70 -1.76 -6.37
N ASP A 94 -3.25 -0.85 -7.23
CA ASP A 94 -2.50 -1.22 -8.44
C ASP A 94 -1.15 -1.88 -8.12
N ASP A 95 -0.43 -1.35 -7.13
CA ASP A 95 0.84 -1.95 -6.69
C ASP A 95 0.63 -3.37 -6.14
N ILE A 96 -0.46 -3.59 -5.42
CA ILE A 96 -0.84 -4.91 -4.87
C ILE A 96 -1.18 -5.87 -6.02
N VAL A 97 -2.00 -5.46 -6.99
CA VAL A 97 -2.35 -6.30 -8.16
C VAL A 97 -1.09 -6.66 -8.94
N MET A 98 -0.24 -5.69 -9.25
CA MET A 98 1.01 -5.91 -9.98
C MET A 98 1.89 -6.92 -9.25
N MET A 99 2.10 -6.75 -7.94
CA MET A 99 2.94 -7.66 -7.17
C MET A 99 2.33 -9.06 -7.05
N TYR A 100 1.00 -9.16 -6.91
CA TYR A 100 0.30 -10.44 -6.93
C TYR A 100 0.52 -11.19 -8.24
N ASP A 101 0.35 -10.52 -9.39
CA ASP A 101 0.56 -11.14 -10.70
C ASP A 101 2.02 -11.62 -10.88
N VAL A 102 3.00 -10.82 -10.45
CA VAL A 102 4.42 -11.22 -10.44
C VAL A 102 4.65 -12.46 -9.57
N LEU A 103 4.08 -12.50 -8.35
CA LEU A 103 4.25 -13.63 -7.44
C LEU A 103 3.57 -14.90 -7.96
N VAL A 104 2.42 -14.78 -8.61
CA VAL A 104 1.74 -15.91 -9.26
C VAL A 104 2.57 -16.45 -10.42
N ASP A 105 3.16 -15.58 -11.23
CA ASP A 105 4.02 -15.97 -12.36
C ASP A 105 5.28 -16.70 -11.88
N VAL A 106 5.99 -16.10 -10.92
CA VAL A 106 7.15 -16.71 -10.25
C VAL A 106 6.78 -18.05 -9.61
N GLY A 107 5.59 -18.15 -8.99
CA GLY A 107 5.10 -19.39 -8.41
C GLY A 107 4.92 -20.50 -9.44
N LYS A 108 4.38 -20.20 -10.63
CA LYS A 108 4.22 -21.18 -11.72
C LYS A 108 5.57 -21.68 -12.23
N ASP A 109 6.49 -20.76 -12.49
CA ASP A 109 7.83 -21.10 -12.99
C ASP A 109 8.63 -21.96 -12.01
N ASN A 110 8.41 -21.80 -10.70
CA ASN A 110 9.12 -22.57 -9.67
C ASN A 110 8.41 -23.87 -9.28
N ILE A 111 7.07 -23.98 -9.43
CA ILE A 111 6.34 -25.23 -9.20
C ILE A 111 6.60 -26.23 -10.34
N ASP A 112 6.79 -25.75 -11.57
CA ASP A 112 7.15 -26.59 -12.72
C ASP A 112 8.63 -27.03 -12.71
N ALA A 113 9.48 -26.40 -11.89
CA ALA A 113 10.90 -26.74 -11.77
C ALA A 113 11.19 -27.94 -10.84
N ASP A 114 10.26 -28.29 -9.94
CA ASP A 114 10.41 -29.42 -8.99
C ASP A 114 9.81 -30.75 -9.51
N LEU A 115 9.56 -30.86 -10.82
CA LEU A 115 9.06 -32.07 -11.48
C LEU A 115 10.05 -32.71 -12.46
N TRP A 116 11.37 -32.65 -12.20
CA TRP A 116 12.36 -33.53 -12.86
C TRP A 116 13.55 -33.89 -11.96
#